data_AF-A0A6G1SQ00-F1
#
_entry.id   AF-A0A6G1SQ00-F1
#
_cell.length_a   1.000
_cell.length_b   1.000
_cell.length_c   1.000
_cell.angle_alpha   90.00
_cell.angle_beta   90.00
_cell.angle_gamma   90.00
#
_symmetry.space_group_name_H-M   'P 1'
#
loop_
_entity.id
_entity.type
_entity.pdbx_description
1 polymer ?
#
loop_
_entity_poly.entity_id
_entity_poly.type
_entity_poly.pdbx_seq_one_letter_code
_entity_poly.pdbx_strand_id
1 'polypeptide(L)'
;SQEMLVSINFDSPFRGRIMAKGNPEQCYVLGDGQTSLEFSIVFGPKCNSRQEGHNTFVNEVVIQQHPVIMTESDKTVRVMCAFETPEQTITLKNPSARDNKTTGIDVATQDSGRTRHDKQQFNSVVSNKAPPPSVVLRILDQNGRDASMINLGDDLMLKIQMQMIDGKGSALGIFARNLEARSS
;
A
#
# COMPACT_ATOMS: atom_id res chain seq x y z
N SER A 1 12.53 -1.27 15.90
CA SER A 1 11.52 -2.18 15.31
C SER A 1 10.83 -1.44 14.18
N GLN A 2 10.39 -2.13 13.12
CA GLN A 2 9.51 -1.53 12.12
C GLN A 2 8.05 -1.63 12.63
N GLU A 3 7.25 -0.59 12.44
CA GLU A 3 5.88 -0.46 12.95
C GLU A 3 5.00 0.38 12.03
N MET A 4 3.68 0.25 12.18
CA MET A 4 2.69 1.14 11.56
C MET A 4 2.18 2.11 12.62
N LEU A 5 2.20 3.40 12.31
CA LEU A 5 1.56 4.41 13.15
C LEU A 5 0.17 4.70 12.60
N VAL A 6 -0.87 4.35 13.37
CA VAL A 6 -2.27 4.63 13.01
C VAL A 6 -2.73 5.85 13.81
N SER A 7 -3.05 6.94 13.13
CA SER A 7 -3.67 8.12 13.74
C SER A 7 -5.19 8.06 13.55
N ILE A 8 -5.93 8.13 14.66
CA ILE A 8 -7.39 8.11 14.66
C ILE A 8 -7.89 9.43 15.23
N ASN A 9 -8.75 10.11 14.46
CA ASN A 9 -9.45 11.31 14.89
C ASN A 9 -10.91 10.97 15.24
N PHE A 10 -11.39 11.55 16.33
CA PHE A 10 -12.73 11.35 16.88
C PHE A 10 -13.48 12.69 16.94
N ASP A 11 -14.79 12.64 16.71
CA ASP A 11 -15.65 13.83 16.80
C ASP A 11 -15.85 14.32 18.26
N SER A 12 -15.53 13.48 19.24
CA SER A 12 -15.64 13.76 20.67
C SER A 12 -14.51 13.08 21.47
N PRO A 13 -14.24 13.53 22.72
CA PRO A 13 -13.26 12.92 23.62
C PRO A 13 -13.38 11.39 23.73
N PHE A 14 -12.35 10.66 23.28
CA PHE A 14 -12.36 9.21 23.27
C PHE A 14 -11.75 8.63 24.55
N ARG A 15 -12.50 7.77 25.24
CA ARG A 15 -12.06 7.06 26.48
C ARG A 15 -12.20 5.54 26.38
N GLY A 16 -12.38 5.04 25.15
CA GLY A 16 -12.50 3.62 24.87
C GLY A 16 -11.15 2.92 24.81
N ARG A 17 -11.12 1.79 24.10
CA ARG A 17 -9.91 0.99 23.88
C ARG A 17 -9.75 0.75 22.38
N ILE A 18 -8.54 0.86 21.87
CA ILE A 18 -8.20 0.50 20.48
C ILE A 18 -7.24 -0.67 20.54
N MET A 19 -7.49 -1.74 19.79
CA MET A 19 -6.71 -2.97 19.91
C MET A 19 -6.55 -3.72 18.59
N ALA A 20 -5.42 -4.41 18.41
CA ALA A 20 -5.23 -5.31 17.29
C ALA A 20 -6.04 -6.60 17.50
N LYS A 21 -6.91 -6.93 16.56
CA LYS A 21 -7.85 -8.08 16.64
C LYS A 21 -7.15 -9.41 16.89
N GLY A 22 -5.95 -9.59 16.34
CA GLY A 22 -5.20 -10.84 16.50
C GLY A 22 -4.44 -10.98 17.82
N ASN A 23 -4.26 -9.89 18.58
CA ASN A 23 -3.66 -9.95 19.92
C ASN A 23 -4.13 -8.77 20.81
N PRO A 24 -5.42 -8.77 21.20
CA PRO A 24 -6.04 -7.60 21.84
C PRO A 24 -5.49 -7.29 23.24
N GLU A 25 -4.97 -8.30 23.95
CA GLU A 25 -4.46 -8.13 25.32
C GLU A 25 -3.03 -7.57 25.39
N GLN A 26 -2.25 -7.70 24.31
CA GLN A 26 -0.84 -7.28 24.30
C GLN A 26 -0.56 -6.16 23.29
N CYS A 27 -1.53 -5.84 22.43
CA CYS A 27 -1.41 -4.80 21.42
C CYS A 27 -2.66 -3.94 21.42
N TYR A 28 -2.70 -2.99 22.35
CA TYR A 28 -3.79 -2.03 22.51
C TYR A 28 -3.28 -0.68 23.04
N VAL A 29 -4.13 0.32 22.91
CA VAL A 29 -4.00 1.65 23.53
C VAL A 29 -5.34 2.05 24.13
N LEU A 30 -5.30 2.80 25.23
CA LEU A 30 -6.48 3.34 25.89
C LEU A 30 -6.69 4.79 25.46
N GLY A 31 -7.95 5.18 25.28
CA GLY A 31 -8.30 6.58 25.09
C GLY A 31 -7.99 7.40 26.33
N ASP A 32 -7.41 8.58 26.12
CA ASP A 32 -6.98 9.52 27.16
C ASP A 32 -7.96 10.71 27.31
N GLY A 33 -9.08 10.70 26.57
CA GLY A 33 -10.04 11.79 26.51
C GLY A 33 -9.68 12.89 25.51
N GLN A 34 -8.67 12.69 24.66
CA GLN A 34 -8.43 13.55 23.50
C GLN A 34 -9.29 13.12 22.31
N THR A 35 -9.36 14.00 21.31
CA THR A 35 -10.03 13.76 20.03
C THR A 35 -9.09 13.16 18.98
N SER A 36 -7.81 12.97 19.30
CA SER A 36 -6.83 12.33 18.43
C SER A 36 -6.01 11.35 19.24
N LEU A 37 -5.80 10.14 18.72
CA LEU A 37 -5.00 9.10 19.34
C LEU A 37 -4.08 8.44 18.30
N GLU A 38 -2.84 8.19 18.68
CA GLU A 38 -1.89 7.43 17.89
C GLU A 38 -1.74 6.02 18.44
N PHE A 39 -1.81 5.02 17.55
CA PHE A 39 -1.61 3.62 17.89
C PHE A 39 -0.45 3.05 17.06
N SER A 40 0.65 2.73 17.73
CA SER A 40 1.81 2.08 17.12
C SER A 40 1.65 0.56 17.11
N ILE A 41 1.57 -0.01 15.92
CA ILE A 41 1.38 -1.44 15.67
C ILE A 41 2.70 -2.02 15.16
N VAL A 42 3.40 -2.74 16.05
CA VAL A 42 4.67 -3.39 15.71
C VAL A 42 4.45 -4.52 14.71
N PHE A 43 5.35 -4.65 13.73
CA PHE A 43 5.30 -5.78 12.80
C PHE A 43 5.67 -7.12 13.44
N GLY A 44 5.13 -8.19 12.86
CA GLY A 44 5.36 -9.55 13.31
C GLY A 44 4.31 -10.04 14.32
N PRO A 45 4.64 -11.09 15.09
CA PRO A 45 3.64 -11.86 15.83
C PRO A 45 3.03 -11.10 17.00
N LYS A 46 3.73 -10.11 17.57
CA LYS A 46 3.26 -9.39 18.77
C LYS A 46 1.88 -8.75 18.58
N CYS A 47 1.65 -8.11 17.44
CA CYS A 47 0.35 -7.49 17.12
C CYS A 47 -0.43 -8.28 16.06
N ASN A 48 0.03 -9.48 15.70
CA ASN A 48 -0.52 -10.27 14.59
C ASN A 48 -0.56 -9.49 13.26
N SER A 49 0.47 -8.68 13.01
CA SER A 49 0.62 -7.98 11.73
C SER A 49 1.07 -8.99 10.68
N ARG A 50 0.22 -9.24 9.68
CA ARG A 50 0.46 -10.23 8.63
C ARG A 50 0.94 -9.53 7.36
N GLN A 51 1.87 -10.16 6.65
CA GLN A 51 2.28 -9.68 5.34
C GLN A 51 1.28 -10.18 4.29
N GLU A 52 0.80 -9.28 3.44
CA GLU A 52 -0.13 -9.59 2.34
C GLU A 52 0.44 -9.07 1.04
N GLY A 53 1.03 -9.96 0.23
CA GLY A 53 1.74 -9.58 -0.99
C GLY A 53 3.16 -9.06 -0.75
N HIS A 54 3.73 -8.41 -1.77
CA HIS A 54 5.07 -7.87 -1.67
C HIS A 54 5.09 -6.60 -0.82
N ASN A 55 5.89 -6.62 0.24
CA ASN A 55 6.21 -5.45 1.07
C ASN A 55 5.00 -4.70 1.67
N THR A 56 3.85 -5.36 1.76
CA THR A 56 2.63 -4.79 2.34
C THR A 56 2.27 -5.57 3.60
N PHE A 57 2.11 -4.86 4.70
CA PHE A 57 1.72 -5.41 5.99
C PHE A 57 0.32 -4.93 6.32
N VAL A 58 -0.50 -5.83 6.86
CA VAL A 58 -1.89 -5.55 7.19
C VAL A 58 -2.19 -5.96 8.63
N ASN A 59 -3.12 -5.23 9.24
CA ASN A 59 -3.68 -5.54 10.55
C ASN A 59 -5.18 -5.20 10.58
N GLU A 60 -5.92 -5.83 11.48
CA GLU A 60 -7.33 -5.50 11.75
C GLU A 60 -7.38 -4.90 13.16
N VAL A 61 -7.76 -3.64 13.25
CA VAL A 61 -7.83 -2.88 14.50
C VAL A 61 -9.29 -2.71 14.91
N VAL A 62 -9.61 -3.01 16.15
CA VAL A 62 -10.93 -2.81 16.75
C VAL A 62 -10.90 -1.52 17.56
N ILE A 63 -11.83 -0.62 17.27
CA ILE A 63 -12.10 0.61 18.02
C ILE A 63 -13.32 0.33 18.89
N GLN A 64 -13.07 0.15 20.19
CA GLN A 64 -14.05 -0.19 21.19
C GLN A 64 -14.45 1.08 21.96
N GLN A 65 -15.73 1.46 21.94
CA GLN A 65 -16.19 2.70 22.58
C GLN A 65 -16.07 2.67 24.11
N HIS A 66 -16.20 1.48 24.72
CA HIS A 66 -16.01 1.29 26.15
C HIS A 66 -14.68 0.55 26.42
N PRO A 67 -13.91 0.87 27.47
CA PRO A 67 -12.62 0.24 27.73
C PRO A 67 -12.66 -1.25 28.14
N VAL A 68 -13.85 -1.85 28.30
CA VAL A 68 -14.03 -3.20 28.87
C VAL A 68 -15.06 -4.00 28.09
N ILE A 69 -16.25 -3.44 27.84
CA ILE A 69 -17.37 -4.15 27.22
C ILE A 69 -17.39 -3.88 25.72
N MET A 70 -17.45 -4.92 24.90
CA MET A 70 -17.60 -4.80 23.45
C MET A 70 -19.09 -4.68 23.11
N THR A 71 -19.45 -3.81 22.18
CA THR A 71 -20.82 -3.46 21.79
C THR A 71 -20.98 -3.45 20.27
N GLU A 72 -22.21 -3.39 19.78
CA GLU A 72 -22.49 -3.26 18.34
C GLU A 72 -21.98 -1.96 17.72
N SER A 73 -21.71 -0.94 18.54
CA SER A 73 -21.16 0.35 18.08
C SER A 73 -19.65 0.30 17.79
N ASP A 74 -18.98 -0.79 18.16
CA ASP A 74 -17.55 -0.95 17.97
C ASP A 74 -17.22 -1.20 16.49
N LYS A 75 -16.11 -0.61 16.04
CA LYS A 75 -15.74 -0.63 14.62
C LYS A 75 -14.46 -1.43 14.42
N THR A 76 -14.44 -2.28 13.39
CA THR A 76 -13.22 -2.94 12.93
C THR A 76 -12.70 -2.24 11.68
N VAL A 77 -11.45 -1.79 11.73
CA VAL A 77 -10.76 -1.10 10.64
C VAL A 77 -9.59 -1.96 10.18
N ARG A 78 -9.54 -2.24 8.88
CA ARG A 78 -8.39 -2.91 8.27
C ARG A 78 -7.35 -1.87 7.86
N VAL A 79 -6.19 -1.89 8.50
CA VAL A 79 -5.07 -1.00 8.21
C VAL A 79 -4.02 -1.72 7.37
N MET A 80 -3.40 -0.99 6.44
CA MET A 80 -2.41 -1.51 5.51
C MET A 80 -1.25 -0.52 5.36
N CYS A 81 -0.02 -0.97 5.49
CA CYS A 81 1.18 -0.20 5.16
C CYS A 81 1.96 -0.91 4.06
N ALA A 82 2.12 -0.23 2.92
CA ALA A 82 2.97 -0.67 1.84
C ALA A 82 4.32 0.05 1.92
N PHE A 83 5.40 -0.72 1.87
CA PHE A 83 6.75 -0.18 1.80
C PHE A 83 7.21 -0.14 0.34
N GLU A 84 7.75 1.00 -0.08
CA GLU A 84 8.48 1.10 -1.32
C GLU A 84 9.91 0.64 -1.07
N THR A 85 10.33 -0.45 -1.70
CA THR A 85 11.77 -0.77 -1.74
C THR A 85 12.45 0.32 -2.56
N PRO A 86 13.47 1.03 -2.04
CA PRO A 86 14.34 1.81 -2.91
C PRO A 86 14.95 0.88 -3.97
N GLU A 87 15.23 1.41 -5.16
CA GLU A 87 15.93 0.66 -6.22
C GLU A 87 17.17 -0.02 -5.64
N GLN A 88 17.11 -1.34 -5.49
CA GLN A 88 18.29 -2.12 -5.15
C GLN A 88 19.06 -2.35 -6.44
N THR A 89 20.00 -1.47 -6.75
CA THR A 89 21.03 -1.74 -7.75
C THR A 89 21.95 -2.83 -7.19
N ILE A 90 21.62 -4.09 -7.46
CA ILE A 90 22.50 -5.21 -7.12
C ILE A 90 23.65 -5.19 -8.13
N THR A 91 24.70 -4.44 -7.82
CA THR A 91 25.94 -4.52 -8.58
C THR A 91 26.60 -5.85 -8.24
N LEU A 92 26.55 -6.82 -9.16
CA LEU A 92 27.36 -8.03 -9.09
C LEU A 92 28.83 -7.61 -8.98
N LYS A 93 29.41 -7.67 -7.78
CA LYS A 93 30.83 -7.41 -7.59
C LYS A 93 31.61 -8.56 -8.22
N ASN A 94 32.47 -8.23 -9.18
CA ASN A 94 33.42 -9.15 -9.80
C ASN A 94 34.20 -9.95 -8.72
N PRO A 95 34.40 -11.27 -8.88
CA PRO A 95 35.14 -12.10 -7.93
C PRO A 95 36.67 -11.91 -8.00
N SER A 96 37.16 -10.78 -8.54
CA SER A 96 38.60 -10.51 -8.63
C SER A 96 39.16 -9.76 -7.43
N ALA A 97 38.32 -9.35 -6.47
CA ALA A 97 38.80 -8.93 -5.16
C ALA A 97 39.04 -10.19 -4.31
N ARG A 98 40.30 -10.57 -4.16
CA ARG A 98 40.76 -11.59 -3.21
C ARG A 98 40.42 -11.15 -1.79
N ASP A 99 39.22 -11.44 -1.33
CA ASP A 99 38.92 -11.45 0.09
C ASP A 99 38.10 -12.70 0.42
N ASN A 100 38.68 -13.53 1.25
CA ASN A 100 38.27 -14.90 1.51
C ASN A 100 37.07 -14.94 2.46
N LYS A 101 35.87 -14.68 1.95
CA LYS A 101 34.62 -15.00 2.66
C LYS A 101 33.43 -15.08 1.70
N THR A 102 33.18 -16.28 1.19
CA THR A 102 32.09 -16.63 0.26
C THR A 102 30.76 -16.84 1.00
N THR A 103 29.72 -16.09 0.62
CA THR A 103 28.33 -16.56 0.67
C THR A 103 27.58 -16.02 -0.56
N GLY A 104 27.85 -16.62 -1.71
CA GLY A 104 27.07 -16.44 -2.94
C GLY A 104 27.08 -17.77 -3.68
N ILE A 105 25.90 -18.24 -4.12
CA ILE A 105 25.75 -19.51 -4.84
C ILE A 105 25.91 -19.23 -6.33
N ASP A 106 26.93 -19.81 -6.96
CA ASP A 106 27.14 -19.80 -8.41
C ASP A 106 26.32 -20.92 -9.08
N VAL A 107 25.49 -20.57 -10.06
CA VAL A 107 24.92 -21.53 -11.02
C VAL A 107 25.46 -21.17 -12.39
N ALA A 108 26.63 -21.71 -12.73
CA ALA A 108 27.14 -21.71 -14.09
C ALA A 108 26.82 -23.07 -14.72
N THR A 109 25.87 -23.10 -15.66
CA THR A 109 25.70 -24.23 -16.58
C THR A 109 26.89 -24.22 -17.55
N GLN A 110 27.80 -25.16 -17.38
CA GLN A 110 28.97 -25.30 -18.23
C GLN A 110 28.65 -26.28 -19.36
N ASP A 111 28.20 -25.74 -20.50
CA ASP A 111 28.32 -26.45 -21.77
C ASP A 111 29.67 -26.11 -22.42
N SER A 112 30.28 -27.12 -23.00
CA SER A 112 31.68 -27.15 -23.39
C SER A 112 31.91 -26.41 -24.70
N GLY A 113 32.82 -25.42 -24.72
CA GLY A 113 33.26 -24.88 -26.00
C GLY A 113 34.02 -23.56 -25.89
N ARG A 114 35.34 -23.63 -26.04
CA ARG A 114 36.20 -22.46 -26.23
C ARG A 114 35.81 -21.71 -27.49
N THR A 115 35.45 -20.42 -27.40
CA THR A 115 35.81 -19.41 -28.41
C THR A 115 36.00 -18.05 -27.75
N ARG A 116 37.11 -17.39 -28.13
CA ARG A 116 37.39 -15.97 -27.90
C ARG A 116 36.65 -15.19 -28.98
N HIS A 117 36.14 -13.99 -28.65
CA HIS A 117 35.11 -13.22 -29.38
C HIS A 117 33.72 -13.80 -29.13
N ASP A 118 32.81 -13.15 -28.42
CA ASP A 118 32.35 -11.79 -28.59
C ASP A 118 31.99 -11.21 -27.22
N LYS A 119 32.49 -10.01 -26.91
CA LYS A 119 32.18 -9.31 -25.65
C LYS A 119 30.83 -8.63 -25.82
N GLN A 120 29.78 -9.41 -26.06
CA GLN A 120 28.41 -8.90 -26.03
C GLN A 120 28.02 -8.73 -24.58
N GLN A 121 28.25 -7.50 -24.11
CA GLN A 121 27.73 -6.93 -22.90
C GLN A 121 26.20 -6.91 -22.99
N PHE A 122 25.56 -8.01 -22.59
CA PHE A 122 24.11 -8.05 -22.39
C PHE A 122 23.79 -7.42 -21.04
N ASN A 123 23.74 -6.08 -20.99
CA ASN A 123 23.04 -5.38 -19.92
C ASN A 123 21.56 -5.28 -20.32
N SER A 124 20.81 -6.38 -20.27
CA SER A 124 19.35 -6.30 -20.40
C SER A 124 18.76 -5.94 -19.03
N VAL A 125 18.53 -4.65 -18.81
CA VAL A 125 17.69 -4.21 -17.70
C VAL A 125 16.25 -4.51 -18.09
N VAL A 126 15.76 -5.68 -17.68
CA VAL A 126 14.35 -6.04 -17.83
C VAL A 126 13.58 -5.35 -16.71
N SER A 127 13.16 -4.11 -16.95
CA SER A 127 12.26 -3.41 -16.03
C SER A 127 10.85 -3.98 -16.20
N ASN A 128 10.45 -4.85 -15.27
CA ASN A 128 9.15 -5.53 -15.31
C ASN A 128 8.01 -4.71 -14.65
N LYS A 129 8.14 -3.38 -14.60
CA LYS A 129 7.16 -2.49 -13.96
C LYS A 129 6.57 -1.52 -14.96
N ALA A 130 5.24 -1.56 -15.10
CA ALA A 130 4.49 -0.50 -15.77
C ALA A 130 4.42 0.74 -14.86
N PRO A 131 4.50 1.97 -15.42
CA PRO A 131 4.32 3.19 -14.64
C PRO A 131 2.94 3.22 -13.94
N PRO A 132 2.82 3.82 -12.74
CA PRO A 132 1.54 4.07 -12.11
C PRO A 132 0.63 4.89 -13.06
N PRO A 133 -0.64 4.50 -13.25
CA PRO A 133 -1.50 5.17 -14.19
C PRO A 133 -2.10 6.44 -13.58
N SER A 134 -2.19 7.51 -14.36
CA SER A 134 -2.90 8.73 -13.95
C SER A 134 -4.41 8.50 -14.01
N VAL A 135 -5.15 9.00 -13.03
CA VAL A 135 -6.61 8.84 -12.92
C VAL A 135 -7.27 10.22 -12.87
N VAL A 136 -8.37 10.37 -13.60
CA VAL A 136 -9.14 11.62 -13.68
C VAL A 136 -10.60 11.34 -13.36
N LEU A 137 -11.19 12.15 -12.49
CA LEU A 137 -12.63 12.20 -12.27
C LEU A 137 -13.24 13.22 -13.24
N ARG A 138 -14.25 12.81 -13.99
CA ARG A 138 -15.07 13.67 -14.85
C ARG A 138 -16.52 13.63 -14.38
N ILE A 139 -17.16 14.78 -14.41
CA ILE A 139 -18.59 14.92 -14.14
C ILE A 139 -19.25 15.12 -15.49
N LEU A 140 -20.14 14.19 -15.85
CA LEU A 140 -20.81 14.19 -17.14
C LEU A 140 -22.31 14.49 -16.96
N ASP A 141 -22.89 15.16 -17.94
CA ASP A 141 -24.33 15.34 -18.07
C ASP A 141 -25.02 14.02 -18.52
N GLN A 142 -26.34 14.04 -18.57
CA GLN A 142 -27.17 12.94 -19.10
C GLN A 142 -26.82 12.53 -20.55
N ASN A 143 -26.14 13.38 -21.31
CA ASN A 143 -25.69 13.11 -22.67
C ASN A 143 -24.24 12.58 -22.73
N GLY A 144 -23.58 12.41 -21.58
CA GLY A 144 -22.19 11.94 -21.48
C GLY A 144 -21.14 13.00 -21.80
N ARG A 145 -21.49 14.29 -21.81
CA ARG A 145 -20.58 15.43 -22.05
C ARG A 145 -20.15 16.03 -20.72
N ASP A 146 -18.98 16.67 -20.66
CA ASP A 146 -18.54 17.33 -19.43
C ASP A 146 -19.56 18.38 -18.97
N ALA A 147 -20.02 18.24 -17.74
CA ALA A 147 -21.00 19.13 -17.13
C ALA A 147 -20.31 20.47 -16.81
N SER A 148 -20.82 21.55 -17.41
CA SER A 148 -20.27 22.91 -17.24
C SER A 148 -21.20 23.83 -16.44
N MET A 149 -22.51 23.70 -16.64
CA MET A 149 -23.54 24.33 -15.83
C MET A 149 -24.45 23.25 -15.27
N ILE A 150 -24.69 23.29 -13.97
CA ILE A 150 -25.41 22.26 -13.21
C ILE A 150 -26.51 22.95 -12.41
N ASN A 151 -27.73 22.46 -12.53
CA ASN A 151 -28.88 22.90 -11.77
C ASN A 151 -29.36 21.81 -10.80
N LEU A 152 -30.18 22.23 -9.84
CA LEU A 152 -30.86 21.30 -8.94
C LEU A 152 -31.82 20.41 -9.75
N GLY A 153 -31.59 19.09 -9.67
CA GLY A 153 -32.38 18.09 -10.39
C GLY A 153 -31.71 17.55 -11.66
N ASP A 154 -30.55 18.07 -12.05
CA ASP A 154 -29.78 17.52 -13.16
C ASP A 154 -29.25 16.14 -12.83
N ASP A 155 -29.39 15.20 -13.76
CA ASP A 155 -28.79 13.86 -13.65
C ASP A 155 -27.33 13.93 -14.09
N LEU A 156 -26.43 13.58 -13.18
CA LEU A 156 -24.99 13.68 -13.37
C LEU A 156 -24.35 12.32 -13.22
N MET A 157 -23.47 12.00 -14.15
CA MET A 157 -22.67 10.79 -14.12
C MET A 157 -21.24 11.11 -13.68
N LEU A 158 -20.82 10.55 -12.56
CA LEU A 158 -19.43 10.61 -12.11
C LEU A 158 -18.64 9.50 -12.78
N LYS A 159 -17.72 9.87 -13.66
CA LYS A 159 -16.92 8.95 -14.45
C LYS A 159 -15.45 9.05 -14.07
N ILE A 160 -14.93 7.99 -13.47
CA ILE A 160 -13.52 7.84 -13.17
C ILE A 160 -12.85 7.17 -14.37
N GLN A 161 -11.84 7.83 -14.96
CA GLN A 161 -11.12 7.33 -16.12
C GLN A 161 -9.63 7.27 -15.84
N MET A 162 -8.99 6.23 -16.37
CA MET A 162 -7.54 6.12 -16.39
C MET A 162 -7.01 6.81 -17.64
N GLN A 163 -6.03 7.70 -17.48
CA GLN A 163 -5.38 8.37 -18.59
C GLN A 163 -4.31 7.46 -19.18
N MET A 164 -4.35 7.31 -20.50
CA MET A 164 -3.41 6.48 -21.26
C MET A 164 -2.06 7.18 -21.30
N ILE A 165 -0.99 6.49 -20.91
CA ILE A 165 0.39 6.95 -21.09
C ILE A 165 0.92 6.27 -22.35
N ASP A 166 1.45 7.04 -23.30
CA ASP A 166 2.04 6.56 -24.56
C ASP A 166 1.12 5.71 -25.47
N GLY A 167 -0.19 5.97 -25.44
CA GLY A 167 -1.17 5.30 -26.30
C GLY A 167 -1.41 3.81 -25.99
N LYS A 168 -0.82 3.31 -24.91
CA LYS A 168 -1.01 1.93 -24.42
C LYS A 168 -1.93 1.93 -23.20
N GLY A 169 -2.84 0.97 -23.15
CA GLY A 169 -3.69 0.73 -21.98
C GLY A 169 -2.84 0.29 -20.80
N SER A 170 -3.26 0.65 -19.59
CA SER A 170 -2.64 0.09 -18.39
C SER A 170 -3.08 -1.36 -18.22
N ALA A 171 -2.17 -2.21 -17.76
CA ALA A 171 -2.48 -3.57 -17.32
C ALA A 171 -3.18 -3.61 -15.93
N LEU A 172 -3.45 -2.45 -15.34
CA LEU A 172 -4.04 -2.29 -14.02
C LEU A 172 -5.53 -1.97 -14.11
N GLY A 173 -6.32 -2.48 -13.17
CA GLY A 173 -7.74 -2.16 -13.00
C GLY A 173 -7.97 -1.00 -12.03
N ILE A 174 -9.12 -0.32 -12.14
CA ILE A 174 -9.55 0.75 -11.23
C ILE A 174 -10.87 0.41 -10.56
N PHE A 175 -11.00 0.79 -9.28
CA PHE A 175 -12.26 0.70 -8.53
C PHE A 175 -12.31 1.82 -7.49
N ALA A 176 -13.49 2.39 -7.27
CA ALA A 176 -13.70 3.46 -6.29
C ALA A 176 -14.16 2.87 -4.95
N ARG A 177 -13.70 3.45 -3.82
CA ARG A 177 -14.13 3.08 -2.45
C ARG A 177 -14.96 4.15 -1.76
N ASN A 178 -14.43 5.36 -1.70
CA ASN A 178 -14.95 6.42 -0.83
C ASN A 178 -15.19 7.68 -1.67
N LEU A 179 -16.37 7.78 -2.28
CA LEU A 179 -16.77 8.95 -3.05
C LEU A 179 -17.62 9.85 -2.16
N GLU A 180 -17.10 11.03 -1.81
CA GLU A 180 -17.71 11.95 -0.86
C GLU A 180 -17.96 13.31 -1.52
N ALA A 181 -19.17 13.85 -1.34
CA ALA A 181 -19.50 15.23 -1.69
C ALA A 181 -19.35 16.09 -0.43
N ARG A 182 -18.60 17.20 -0.53
CA ARG A 182 -18.44 18.17 0.56
C ARG A 182 -18.96 19.53 0.09
N SER A 183 -19.85 20.14 0.88
CA SER A 183 -20.17 21.56 0.69
C SER A 183 -19.03 22.40 1.26
N SER A 184 -18.56 23.39 0.50
CA SER A 184 -17.66 24.43 1.00
C SER A 184 -18.36 25.37 1.96
#